data_AF-A0A952QWB6-F1
#
_entry.id   AF-A0A952QWB6-F1
#
_cell.length_a   1.000
_cell.length_b   1.000
_cell.length_c   1.000
_cell.angle_alpha   90.00
_cell.angle_beta   90.00
_cell.angle_gamma   90.00
#
_symmetry.space_group_name_H-M   'P 1'
#
loop_
_entity.id
_entity.type
_entity.pdbx_description
1 polymer ?
#
loop_
_entity_poly.entity_id
_entity_poly.type
_entity_poly.pdbx_seq_one_letter_code
_entity_poly.pdbx_strand_id
1 'polypeptide(L)'
;MLRIGSIVWGVRDVARATQFWSAALDYAPRGGDSPDWVLLKPRRGTGVQLALQEVRAAARERRRHHLDLYAFDQEAEVERLVGLGATRVEWRYEPDSDYTVLADPDGNYFCVIAAGEVAADPVLRLAQVRYVPDDAALPAPDAFADRVIRVLLSLQERELRAFLPIWRRFGASGLPLPASENEAYRSNEHLLLHVLQSSGSYLVWTCRQLGLPDPSVPPEPAPADVAALADDHVERLLERWRAALKDVSLAGVRTTVFTSNWGVPLTIPAMLEHAVAHPMRHGFQLEELLARRG
;
A
#
# COMPACT_ATOMS: atom_id res chain seq x y z
N MET A 1 -16.60 -15.94 12.17
CA MET A 1 -15.24 -15.38 12.26
C MET A 1 -15.31 -14.02 12.93
N LEU A 2 -14.47 -13.78 13.95
CA LEU A 2 -14.45 -12.56 14.78
C LEU A 2 -13.07 -11.91 14.73
N ARG A 3 -13.01 -10.58 14.72
CA ARG A 3 -11.76 -9.82 14.84
C ARG A 3 -11.95 -8.54 15.63
N ILE A 4 -10.88 -8.06 16.27
CA ILE A 4 -10.85 -6.69 16.79
C ILE A 4 -10.91 -5.72 15.60
N GLY A 5 -11.96 -4.92 15.53
CA GLY A 5 -12.16 -3.91 14.50
C GLY A 5 -11.66 -2.55 14.96
N SER A 6 -12.16 -2.11 16.11
CA SER A 6 -11.81 -0.82 16.70
C SER A 6 -11.62 -0.94 18.21
N ILE A 7 -10.80 -0.05 18.76
CA ILE A 7 -10.87 0.32 20.17
C ILE A 7 -11.64 1.63 20.23
N VAL A 8 -12.71 1.65 21.03
CA VAL A 8 -13.52 2.86 21.23
C VAL A 8 -13.01 3.60 22.45
N TRP A 9 -12.79 4.90 22.28
CA TRP A 9 -12.16 5.77 23.27
C TRP A 9 -13.04 6.98 23.55
N GLY A 10 -13.64 6.99 24.74
CA GLY A 10 -14.54 8.04 25.19
C GLY A 10 -13.81 9.35 25.52
N VAL A 11 -14.17 10.42 24.80
CA VAL A 11 -13.59 11.76 24.92
C VAL A 11 -14.67 12.81 25.20
N ARG A 12 -14.28 13.99 25.70
CA ARG A 12 -15.21 15.13 25.92
C ARG A 12 -15.16 16.17 24.81
N ASP A 13 -14.19 16.04 23.93
CA ASP A 13 -13.89 16.97 22.86
C ASP A 13 -13.28 16.15 21.73
N VAL A 14 -14.15 15.74 20.80
CA VAL A 14 -13.81 14.85 19.69
C VAL A 14 -12.81 15.53 18.77
N ALA A 15 -13.01 16.82 18.44
CA ALA A 15 -12.11 17.55 17.57
C ALA A 15 -10.67 17.62 18.12
N ARG A 16 -10.50 17.97 19.39
CA ARG A 16 -9.18 18.00 20.04
C ARG A 16 -8.55 16.61 20.12
N ALA A 17 -9.36 15.59 20.42
CA ALA A 17 -8.88 14.22 20.48
C ALA A 17 -8.44 13.69 19.09
N THR A 18 -9.19 14.01 18.04
CA THR A 18 -8.87 13.67 16.65
C THR A 18 -7.52 14.24 16.27
N GLN A 19 -7.26 15.52 16.56
CA GLN A 19 -5.97 16.15 16.28
C GLN A 19 -4.83 15.46 17.03
N PHE A 20 -5.01 15.22 18.33
CA PHE A 20 -4.01 14.58 19.17
C PHE A 20 -3.68 13.16 18.68
N TRP A 21 -4.69 12.30 18.51
CA TRP A 21 -4.49 10.90 18.17
C TRP A 21 -4.03 10.69 16.72
N SER A 22 -4.49 11.54 15.79
CA SER A 22 -3.99 11.51 14.41
C SER A 22 -2.49 11.79 14.37
N ALA A 23 -2.02 12.79 15.13
CA ALA A 23 -0.60 13.11 15.22
C ALA A 23 0.21 12.06 15.99
N ALA A 24 -0.32 11.56 17.11
CA ALA A 24 0.37 10.61 17.97
C ALA A 24 0.59 9.24 17.32
N LEU A 25 -0.34 8.81 16.47
CA LEU A 25 -0.33 7.46 15.89
C LEU A 25 -0.01 7.44 14.39
N ASP A 26 0.16 8.60 13.75
CA ASP A 26 0.17 8.74 12.28
C ASP A 26 -1.13 8.20 11.63
N TYR A 27 -2.27 8.61 12.19
CA TYR A 27 -3.60 8.19 11.77
C TYR A 27 -4.34 9.30 11.01
N ALA A 28 -5.40 8.92 10.30
CA ALA A 28 -6.32 9.84 9.63
C ALA A 28 -7.79 9.39 9.81
N PRO A 29 -8.76 10.32 9.75
CA PRO A 29 -10.17 9.97 9.74
C PRO A 29 -10.52 9.04 8.58
N ARG A 30 -11.37 8.05 8.84
CA ARG A 30 -11.82 7.06 7.85
C ARG A 30 -12.99 7.58 6.99
N GLY A 31 -13.67 8.65 7.42
CA GLY A 31 -14.89 9.17 6.80
C GLY A 31 -16.16 8.57 7.42
N GLY A 32 -17.30 9.25 7.22
CA GLY A 32 -18.56 8.93 7.92
C GLY A 32 -18.63 9.52 9.33
N ASP A 33 -17.80 10.52 9.62
CA ASP A 33 -17.68 11.15 10.93
C ASP A 33 -18.90 12.03 11.26
N SER A 34 -19.19 12.17 12.55
CA SER A 34 -20.16 13.10 13.12
C SER A 34 -19.50 13.98 14.19
N PRO A 35 -20.14 15.08 14.63
CA PRO A 35 -19.57 15.93 15.68
C PRO A 35 -19.24 15.20 16.98
N ASP A 36 -19.94 14.10 17.27
CA ASP A 36 -19.83 13.26 18.46
C ASP A 36 -19.08 11.94 18.23
N TRP A 37 -18.64 11.64 17.00
CA TRP A 37 -17.95 10.40 16.68
C TRP A 37 -16.98 10.52 15.49
N VAL A 38 -15.75 10.04 15.65
CA VAL A 38 -14.74 9.97 14.57
C VAL A 38 -14.02 8.64 14.62
N LEU A 39 -13.84 7.99 13.47
CA LEU A 39 -13.09 6.74 13.37
C LEU A 39 -11.74 6.96 12.70
N LEU A 40 -10.66 6.75 13.45
CA LEU A 40 -9.30 6.90 12.96
C LEU A 40 -8.72 5.57 12.48
N LYS A 41 -8.01 5.62 11.36
CA LYS A 41 -7.24 4.50 10.79
C LYS A 41 -5.77 4.89 10.58
N PRO A 42 -4.83 3.94 10.58
CA PRO A 42 -3.46 4.20 10.15
C PRO A 42 -3.42 4.89 8.78
N ARG A 43 -2.58 5.91 8.62
CA ARG A 43 -2.31 6.49 7.29
C ARG A 43 -1.61 5.50 6.37
N ARG A 44 -0.86 4.56 6.96
CA ARG A 44 -0.08 3.55 6.25
C ARG A 44 -0.27 2.18 6.91
N GLY A 45 -0.31 1.14 6.08
CA GLY A 45 -0.36 -0.25 6.53
C GLY A 45 -1.73 -0.69 7.05
N THR A 46 -1.72 -1.76 7.84
CA THR A 46 -2.93 -2.32 8.47
C THR A 46 -2.77 -2.24 9.99
N GLY A 47 -3.84 -1.86 10.68
CA GLY A 47 -3.80 -1.67 12.13
C GLY A 47 -5.21 -1.57 12.73
N VAL A 48 -5.27 -1.72 14.05
CA VAL A 48 -6.51 -1.55 14.81
C VAL A 48 -6.95 -0.09 14.72
N GLN A 49 -8.24 0.11 14.47
CA GLN A 49 -8.83 1.44 14.37
C GLN A 49 -9.05 2.03 15.75
N LEU A 50 -8.99 3.35 15.87
CA LEU A 50 -9.32 4.06 17.10
C LEU A 50 -10.58 4.89 16.86
N ALA A 51 -11.70 4.47 17.44
CA ALA A 51 -12.92 5.26 17.43
C ALA A 51 -12.90 6.25 18.59
N LEU A 52 -13.19 7.51 18.32
CA LEU A 52 -13.32 8.57 19.30
C LEU A 52 -14.80 8.88 19.46
N GLN A 53 -15.35 8.66 20.64
CA GLN A 53 -16.77 8.86 20.92
C GLN A 53 -16.97 9.90 22.01
N GLU A 54 -17.87 10.85 21.81
CA GLU A 54 -18.22 11.82 22.83
C GLU A 54 -18.91 11.14 24.03
N VAL A 55 -18.41 11.41 25.24
CA VAL A 55 -19.00 10.92 26.49
C VAL A 55 -19.11 12.03 27.51
N ARG A 56 -20.25 12.08 28.21
CA ARG A 56 -20.52 13.10 29.25
C ARG A 56 -19.92 12.75 30.62
N ALA A 57 -19.85 11.47 30.97
CA ALA A 57 -19.39 11.01 32.29
C ALA A 57 -17.90 11.29 32.50
N ALA A 58 -17.45 11.74 33.68
CA ALA A 58 -16.03 12.00 33.94
C ALA A 58 -15.18 10.72 33.85
N ALA A 59 -13.89 10.84 33.47
CA ALA A 59 -13.02 9.67 33.20
C ALA A 59 -12.78 8.77 34.43
N ARG A 60 -12.97 9.34 35.63
CA ARG A 60 -12.81 8.63 36.90
C ARG A 60 -14.10 7.97 37.39
N GLU A 61 -15.24 8.26 36.78
CA GLU A 61 -16.56 7.86 37.28
C GLU A 61 -17.14 6.66 36.53
N ARG A 62 -16.79 6.46 35.25
CA ARG A 62 -17.27 5.34 34.43
C ARG A 62 -16.20 4.87 33.44
N ARG A 63 -16.24 3.58 33.10
CA ARG A 63 -15.45 3.02 31.98
C ARG A 63 -15.84 3.75 30.70
N ARG A 64 -14.85 4.29 29.98
CA ARG A 64 -15.02 5.09 28.76
C ARG A 64 -14.55 4.38 27.51
N HIS A 65 -14.09 3.14 27.63
CA HIS A 65 -13.52 2.40 26.51
C HIS A 65 -14.18 1.04 26.40
N HIS A 66 -14.30 0.58 25.16
CA HIS A 66 -14.75 -0.76 24.84
C HIS A 66 -14.11 -1.23 23.53
N LEU A 67 -14.29 -2.50 23.22
CA LEU A 67 -13.83 -3.10 21.98
C LEU A 67 -15.02 -3.26 21.02
N ASP A 68 -14.77 -2.96 19.75
CA ASP A 68 -15.66 -3.38 18.67
C ASP A 68 -15.08 -4.60 18.00
N LEU A 69 -15.83 -5.69 18.05
CA LEU A 69 -15.49 -6.94 17.39
C LEU A 69 -16.32 -7.09 16.11
N TYR A 70 -15.66 -7.19 14.97
CA TYR A 70 -16.35 -7.27 13.69
C TYR A 70 -16.63 -8.75 13.37
N ALA A 71 -17.89 -9.06 13.08
CA ALA A 71 -18.37 -10.40 12.80
C ALA A 71 -18.93 -10.50 11.38
N PHE A 72 -18.64 -11.63 10.71
CA PHE A 72 -19.25 -11.95 9.42
C PHE A 72 -20.73 -12.26 9.60
N ASP A 73 -21.01 -13.14 10.56
CA ASP A 73 -22.34 -13.48 11.04
C ASP A 73 -22.41 -13.05 12.51
N GLN A 74 -23.08 -11.92 12.75
CA GLN A 74 -23.17 -11.31 14.08
C GLN A 74 -23.95 -12.20 15.04
N GLU A 75 -25.08 -12.75 14.60
CA GLU A 75 -25.96 -13.55 15.46
C GLU A 75 -25.25 -14.83 15.91
N ALA A 76 -24.63 -15.55 14.98
CA ALA A 76 -23.90 -16.77 15.30
C ALA A 76 -22.72 -16.52 16.27
N GLU A 77 -21.99 -15.42 16.09
CA GLU A 77 -20.88 -15.08 16.98
C GLU A 77 -21.34 -14.60 18.35
N VAL A 78 -22.46 -13.87 18.43
CA VAL A 78 -23.08 -13.50 19.71
C VAL A 78 -23.49 -14.76 20.48
N GLU A 79 -24.15 -15.72 19.83
CA GLU A 79 -24.54 -16.98 20.47
C GLU A 79 -23.32 -17.76 20.97
N ARG A 80 -22.28 -17.88 20.13
CA ARG A 80 -21.03 -18.55 20.51
C ARG A 80 -20.35 -17.88 21.71
N LEU A 81 -20.28 -16.54 21.73
CA LEU A 81 -19.67 -15.79 22.83
C LEU A 81 -20.46 -15.93 24.13
N VAL A 82 -21.79 -15.94 24.06
CA VAL A 82 -22.62 -16.23 25.23
C VAL A 82 -22.38 -17.64 25.74
N GLY A 83 -22.24 -18.62 24.85
CA GLY A 83 -21.83 -19.99 25.21
C GLY A 83 -20.45 -20.07 25.88
N LEU A 84 -19.56 -19.08 25.66
CA LEU A 84 -18.26 -18.96 26.31
C LEU A 84 -18.29 -18.19 27.64
N GLY A 85 -19.45 -17.69 28.07
CA GLY A 85 -19.62 -16.98 29.33
C GLY A 85 -19.83 -15.47 29.21
N ALA A 86 -19.95 -14.93 27.99
CA ALA A 86 -20.43 -13.56 27.82
C ALA A 86 -21.92 -13.45 28.18
N THR A 87 -22.37 -12.26 28.57
CA THR A 87 -23.77 -11.99 28.89
C THR A 87 -24.32 -10.88 28.00
N ARG A 88 -25.60 -10.99 27.61
CA ARG A 88 -26.29 -9.91 26.88
C ARG A 88 -26.60 -8.78 27.84
N VAL A 89 -26.34 -7.55 27.39
CA VAL A 89 -26.59 -6.33 28.18
C VAL A 89 -27.91 -5.72 27.72
N GLU A 90 -28.73 -5.27 28.68
CA GLU A 90 -29.88 -4.43 28.36
C GLU A 90 -29.37 -3.09 27.84
N TRP A 91 -29.61 -2.82 26.56
CA TRP A 91 -29.09 -1.65 25.87
C TRP A 91 -30.18 -0.97 25.06
N ARG A 92 -30.12 0.37 25.01
CA ARG A 92 -30.99 1.16 24.14
C ARG A 92 -30.28 1.35 22.81
N TYR A 93 -30.74 0.64 21.79
CA TYR A 93 -30.24 0.76 20.42
C TYR A 93 -30.94 1.90 19.68
N GLU A 94 -30.17 2.61 18.86
CA GLU A 94 -30.70 3.57 17.89
C GLU A 94 -31.30 2.82 16.68
N PRO A 95 -32.23 3.44 15.91
CA PRO A 95 -33.02 2.77 14.86
C PRO A 95 -32.24 2.05 13.74
N ASP A 96 -30.94 2.28 13.60
CA ASP A 96 -30.08 1.66 12.58
C ASP A 96 -28.79 1.08 13.20
N SER A 97 -28.83 0.67 14.46
CA SER A 97 -27.65 0.10 15.13
C SER A 97 -27.24 -1.22 14.49
N ASP A 98 -26.00 -1.28 14.03
CA ASP A 98 -25.39 -2.46 13.40
C ASP A 98 -24.62 -3.33 14.41
N TYR A 99 -24.82 -3.12 15.72
CA TYR A 99 -24.05 -3.75 16.77
C TYR A 99 -24.92 -4.37 17.87
N THR A 100 -24.39 -5.40 18.51
CA THR A 100 -24.93 -6.01 19.74
C THR A 100 -23.97 -5.79 20.88
N VAL A 101 -24.45 -5.27 22.01
CA VAL A 101 -23.63 -5.05 23.22
C VAL A 101 -23.66 -6.30 24.11
N LEU A 102 -22.47 -6.81 24.44
CA LEU A 102 -22.25 -7.91 25.38
C LEU A 102 -21.34 -7.45 26.53
N ALA A 103 -21.41 -8.17 27.64
CA ALA A 103 -20.43 -8.10 28.72
C ALA A 103 -19.61 -9.39 28.76
N ASP A 104 -18.30 -9.27 28.91
CA ASP A 104 -17.43 -10.43 29.16
C ASP A 104 -17.67 -11.02 30.57
N PRO A 105 -17.02 -12.14 30.93
CA PRO A 105 -17.20 -12.75 32.25
C PRO A 105 -16.87 -11.83 33.44
N ASP A 106 -16.08 -10.79 33.24
CA ASP A 106 -15.69 -9.79 34.25
C ASP A 106 -16.55 -8.51 34.18
N GLY A 107 -17.57 -8.50 33.33
CA GLY A 107 -18.49 -7.37 33.16
C GLY A 107 -17.95 -6.22 32.31
N ASN A 108 -16.87 -6.41 31.54
CA ASN A 108 -16.41 -5.42 30.56
C ASN A 108 -17.30 -5.43 29.33
N TYR A 109 -17.83 -4.28 28.95
CA TYR A 109 -18.69 -4.16 27.78
C TYR A 109 -17.86 -4.13 26.50
N PHE A 110 -18.37 -4.81 25.48
CA PHE A 110 -17.85 -4.79 24.13
C PHE A 110 -18.99 -4.97 23.13
N CYS A 111 -18.77 -4.51 21.90
CA CYS A 111 -19.75 -4.57 20.83
C CYS A 111 -19.37 -5.65 19.83
N VAL A 112 -20.35 -6.39 19.34
CA VAL A 112 -20.19 -7.25 18.15
C VAL A 112 -20.86 -6.53 16.99
N ILE A 113 -20.12 -6.15 15.96
CA ILE A 113 -20.59 -5.36 14.80
C ILE A 113 -20.90 -6.30 13.62
N ALA A 114 -22.04 -6.10 12.96
CA ALA A 114 -22.44 -6.78 11.75
C ALA A 114 -21.64 -6.24 10.54
N ALA A 115 -20.46 -6.81 10.31
CA ALA A 115 -19.54 -6.35 9.28
C ALA A 115 -19.61 -7.17 7.98
N GLY A 116 -20.36 -8.29 7.94
CA GLY A 116 -20.51 -9.12 6.75
C GLY A 116 -19.15 -9.55 6.18
N GLU A 117 -19.01 -9.55 4.85
CA GLU A 117 -17.77 -9.94 4.16
C GLU A 117 -16.52 -9.18 4.64
N VAL A 118 -16.67 -7.96 5.19
CA VAL A 118 -15.58 -7.15 5.76
C VAL A 118 -14.97 -7.79 7.02
N ALA A 119 -15.65 -8.76 7.63
CA ALA A 119 -15.15 -9.60 8.71
C ALA A 119 -14.69 -11.01 8.29
N ALA A 120 -14.98 -11.46 7.06
CA ALA A 120 -14.73 -12.83 6.63
C ALA A 120 -13.31 -13.13 6.15
N ASP A 121 -12.52 -12.13 5.78
CA ASP A 121 -11.42 -12.40 4.86
C ASP A 121 -10.01 -12.02 5.39
N PRO A 122 -9.22 -13.01 5.84
CA PRO A 122 -7.79 -12.85 6.09
C PRO A 122 -6.96 -12.65 4.80
N VAL A 123 -7.45 -13.11 3.64
CA VAL A 123 -6.84 -12.95 2.30
C VAL A 123 -7.10 -11.55 1.74
N LEU A 124 -8.18 -10.87 2.14
CA LEU A 124 -8.36 -9.42 1.88
C LEU A 124 -7.34 -8.56 2.63
N ARG A 125 -6.56 -9.07 3.61
CA ARG A 125 -5.36 -8.35 4.07
C ARG A 125 -4.22 -8.38 3.05
N LEU A 126 -4.12 -9.42 2.22
CA LEU A 126 -3.15 -9.49 1.13
C LEU A 126 -3.70 -8.79 -0.14
N ALA A 127 -5.02 -8.82 -0.35
CA ALA A 127 -5.66 -8.22 -1.53
C ALA A 127 -6.15 -6.77 -1.35
N GLN A 128 -6.29 -6.25 -0.12
CA GLN A 128 -6.44 -4.81 0.16
C GLN A 128 -5.09 -4.08 0.33
N VAL A 129 -3.97 -4.79 0.19
CA VAL A 129 -2.78 -4.22 -0.47
C VAL A 129 -3.02 -4.20 -1.99
N ARG A 130 -4.18 -3.71 -2.43
CA ARG A 130 -4.17 -2.82 -3.58
C ARG A 130 -3.78 -1.46 -3.01
N TYR A 131 -2.48 -1.27 -2.84
CA TYR A 131 -1.91 0.06 -2.96
C TYR A 131 -2.19 0.51 -4.40
N VAL A 132 -3.38 1.09 -4.61
CA VAL A 132 -3.52 2.27 -5.43
C VAL A 132 -3.33 3.40 -4.43
N PRO A 133 -2.20 4.10 -4.43
CA PRO A 133 -2.09 5.28 -3.58
C PRO A 133 -3.18 6.26 -4.01
N ASP A 134 -3.86 6.88 -3.03
CA ASP A 134 -4.75 8.02 -3.28
C ASP A 134 -4.00 9.18 -4.02
N ASP A 135 -2.66 9.16 -4.02
CA ASP A 135 -1.80 10.22 -4.57
C ASP A 135 -0.98 9.86 -5.83
N ALA A 136 -0.96 8.61 -6.33
CA ALA A 136 -0.48 8.41 -7.70
C ALA A 136 -1.71 8.47 -8.59
N ALA A 137 -1.88 9.59 -9.29
CA ALA A 137 -2.86 9.73 -10.34
C ALA A 137 -2.68 8.57 -11.33
N LEU A 138 -3.41 7.47 -11.10
CA LEU A 138 -3.43 6.37 -12.05
C LEU A 138 -3.90 6.99 -13.36
N PRO A 139 -3.19 6.74 -14.47
CA PRO A 139 -3.61 7.26 -15.76
C PRO A 139 -5.06 6.84 -16.00
N ALA A 140 -5.86 7.79 -16.49
CA ALA A 140 -7.29 7.60 -16.72
C ALA A 140 -7.54 6.30 -17.53
N PRO A 141 -8.71 5.65 -17.42
CA PRO A 141 -8.97 4.37 -18.07
C PRO A 141 -8.67 4.35 -19.59
N ASP A 142 -8.76 5.52 -20.23
CA ASP A 142 -8.56 5.82 -21.64
C ASP A 142 -7.17 6.40 -21.98
N ALA A 143 -6.29 6.60 -20.99
CA ALA A 143 -4.95 7.17 -21.20
C ALA A 143 -3.99 6.26 -22.00
N PHE A 144 -4.37 5.00 -22.24
CA PHE A 144 -3.63 4.04 -23.05
C PHE A 144 -4.58 3.22 -23.93
N ALA A 145 -4.15 2.92 -25.15
CA ALA A 145 -4.91 2.12 -26.11
C ALA A 145 -5.02 0.62 -25.71
N ASP A 146 -4.01 0.06 -25.03
CA ASP A 146 -4.01 -1.34 -24.56
C ASP A 146 -4.07 -1.43 -23.03
N ARG A 147 -5.03 -2.22 -22.53
CA ARG A 147 -5.23 -2.44 -21.08
C ARG A 147 -4.01 -3.04 -20.38
N VAL A 148 -3.30 -3.97 -21.02
CA VAL A 148 -2.11 -4.61 -20.42
C VAL A 148 -0.97 -3.61 -20.31
N ILE A 149 -0.75 -2.79 -21.35
CA ILE A 149 0.22 -1.69 -21.29
C ILE A 149 -0.15 -0.75 -20.14
N ARG A 150 -1.40 -0.29 -20.07
CA ARG A 150 -1.87 0.61 -19.01
C ARG A 150 -1.54 0.07 -17.62
N VAL A 151 -1.89 -1.19 -17.36
CA VAL A 151 -1.73 -1.81 -16.05
C VAL A 151 -0.24 -1.99 -15.71
N LEU A 152 0.56 -2.52 -16.62
CA LEU A 152 1.96 -2.80 -16.36
C LEU A 152 2.80 -1.52 -16.24
N LEU A 153 2.52 -0.49 -17.05
CA LEU A 153 3.19 0.81 -16.90
C LEU A 153 2.78 1.48 -15.59
N SER A 154 1.50 1.43 -15.20
CA SER A 154 1.06 1.96 -13.90
C SER A 154 1.76 1.28 -12.72
N LEU A 155 1.95 -0.04 -12.80
CA LEU A 155 2.71 -0.79 -11.80
C LEU A 155 4.19 -0.41 -11.84
N GLN A 156 4.81 -0.33 -13.01
CA GLN A 156 6.21 0.07 -13.15
C GLN A 156 6.46 1.47 -12.57
N GLU A 157 5.60 2.44 -12.87
CA GLU A 157 5.67 3.79 -12.32
C GLU A 157 5.63 3.77 -10.79
N ARG A 158 4.73 2.98 -10.22
CA ARG A 158 4.65 2.77 -8.77
C ARG A 158 5.97 2.23 -8.22
N GLU A 159 6.49 1.16 -8.79
CA GLU A 159 7.65 0.47 -8.24
C GLU A 159 8.94 1.29 -8.38
N LEU A 160 9.12 2.03 -9.48
CA LEU A 160 10.25 2.96 -9.62
C LEU A 160 10.21 4.10 -8.59
N ARG A 161 9.02 4.69 -8.37
CA ARG A 161 8.85 5.73 -7.35
C ARG A 161 9.03 5.17 -5.93
N ALA A 162 8.54 3.96 -5.66
CA ALA A 162 8.67 3.30 -4.37
C ALA A 162 10.12 2.88 -4.05
N PHE A 163 10.93 2.59 -5.06
CA PHE A 163 12.34 2.25 -4.89
C PHE A 163 13.17 3.41 -4.29
N LEU A 164 12.92 4.66 -4.70
CA LEU A 164 13.72 5.82 -4.26
C LEU A 164 13.77 6.02 -2.72
N PRO A 165 12.65 6.03 -1.96
CA PRO A 165 12.71 6.16 -0.51
C PRO A 165 13.39 4.97 0.18
N ILE A 166 13.29 3.76 -0.38
CA ILE A 166 14.02 2.57 0.12
C ILE A 166 15.52 2.77 -0.07
N TRP A 167 15.93 3.14 -1.28
CA TRP A 167 17.31 3.43 -1.64
C TRP A 167 17.94 4.53 -0.77
N ARG A 168 17.19 5.61 -0.50
CA ARG A 168 17.63 6.69 0.42
C ARG A 168 17.80 6.20 1.86
N ARG A 169 16.83 5.45 2.37
CA ARG A 169 16.90 4.84 3.72
C ARG A 169 18.11 3.94 3.86
N PHE A 170 18.36 3.11 2.85
CA PHE A 170 19.54 2.24 2.83
C PHE A 170 20.83 3.07 2.83
N GLY A 171 20.95 4.08 1.96
CA GLY A 171 22.11 4.98 1.95
C GLY A 171 22.36 5.67 3.29
N ALA A 172 21.30 6.16 3.94
CA ALA A 172 21.38 6.80 5.26
C ALA A 172 21.76 5.83 6.39
N SER A 173 21.58 4.52 6.20
CA SER A 173 21.93 3.51 7.21
C SER A 173 23.44 3.30 7.35
N GLY A 174 24.22 3.66 6.33
CA GLY A 174 25.66 3.40 6.25
C GLY A 174 26.02 1.91 6.08
N LEU A 175 25.04 1.04 5.84
CA LEU A 175 25.28 -0.38 5.60
C LEU A 175 25.95 -0.60 4.23
N PRO A 176 26.91 -1.53 4.13
CA PRO A 176 27.49 -1.89 2.84
C PRO A 176 26.54 -2.79 2.05
N LEU A 177 26.59 -2.69 0.72
CA LEU A 177 26.02 -3.72 -0.15
C LEU A 177 26.83 -5.03 -0.02
N PRO A 178 26.22 -6.20 -0.28
CA PRO A 178 26.94 -7.46 -0.34
C PRO A 178 28.06 -7.44 -1.38
N ALA A 179 29.17 -8.10 -1.09
CA ALA A 179 30.26 -8.26 -2.05
C ALA A 179 29.74 -8.97 -3.32
N SER A 180 30.04 -8.40 -4.48
CA SER A 180 29.61 -8.91 -5.79
C SER A 180 30.64 -8.54 -6.85
N GLU A 181 30.79 -9.40 -7.86
CA GLU A 181 31.56 -9.09 -9.07
C GLU A 181 30.77 -8.16 -10.02
N ASN A 182 29.47 -7.99 -9.79
CA ASN A 182 28.64 -7.10 -10.59
C ASN A 182 28.88 -5.64 -10.19
N GLU A 183 29.34 -4.83 -11.14
CA GLU A 183 29.64 -3.40 -10.96
C GLU A 183 28.44 -2.59 -10.44
N ALA A 184 27.20 -3.03 -10.71
CA ALA A 184 26.00 -2.44 -10.14
C ALA A 184 25.97 -2.43 -8.61
N TYR A 185 26.68 -3.33 -7.94
CA TYR A 185 26.72 -3.43 -6.48
C TYR A 185 27.95 -2.73 -5.87
N ARG A 186 28.72 -1.99 -6.66
CA ARG A 186 29.92 -1.26 -6.20
C ARG A 186 29.61 -0.21 -5.13
N SER A 187 28.49 0.50 -5.27
CA SER A 187 27.99 1.44 -4.26
C SER A 187 26.48 1.57 -4.37
N ASN A 188 25.86 2.22 -3.37
CA ASN A 188 24.43 2.49 -3.40
C ASN A 188 24.02 3.34 -4.63
N GLU A 189 24.87 4.28 -5.03
CA GLU A 189 24.70 5.11 -6.24
C GLU A 189 24.74 4.26 -7.52
N HIS A 190 25.69 3.31 -7.61
CA HIS A 190 25.79 2.40 -8.75
C HIS A 190 24.55 1.49 -8.86
N LEU A 191 23.98 1.09 -7.72
CA LEU A 191 22.76 0.29 -7.70
C LEU A 191 21.56 1.08 -8.24
N LEU A 192 21.42 2.35 -7.85
CA LEU A 192 20.38 3.22 -8.41
C LEU A 192 20.58 3.43 -9.91
N LEU A 193 21.80 3.72 -10.35
CA LEU A 193 22.12 3.85 -11.78
C LEU A 193 21.77 2.59 -12.56
N HIS A 194 22.08 1.41 -12.03
CA HIS A 194 21.72 0.14 -12.64
C HIS A 194 20.20 0.00 -12.82
N VAL A 195 19.39 0.36 -11.81
CA VAL A 195 17.92 0.32 -11.89
C VAL A 195 17.39 1.26 -12.97
N LEU A 196 17.87 2.50 -13.01
CA LEU A 196 17.45 3.51 -13.99
C LEU A 196 17.85 3.11 -15.42
N GLN A 197 19.11 2.71 -15.61
CA GLN A 197 19.64 2.27 -16.90
C GLN A 197 18.93 1.04 -17.44
N SER A 198 18.63 0.08 -16.55
CA SER A 198 17.88 -1.11 -16.93
C SER A 198 16.48 -0.75 -17.41
N SER A 199 15.76 0.12 -16.70
CA SER A 199 14.44 0.58 -17.12
C SER A 199 14.46 1.31 -18.46
N GLY A 200 15.44 2.20 -18.69
CA GLY A 200 15.64 2.83 -20.00
C GLY A 200 15.90 1.82 -21.11
N SER A 201 16.75 0.83 -20.85
CA SER A 201 17.08 -0.24 -21.80
C SER A 201 15.88 -1.11 -22.17
N TYR A 202 14.98 -1.38 -21.22
CA TYR A 202 13.74 -2.12 -21.48
C TYR A 202 12.79 -1.33 -22.39
N LEU A 203 12.70 0.00 -22.23
CA LEU A 203 11.90 0.85 -23.11
C LEU A 203 12.45 0.83 -24.53
N VAL A 204 13.75 1.06 -24.70
CA VAL A 204 14.43 1.05 -26.01
C VAL A 204 14.22 -0.29 -26.71
N TRP A 205 14.39 -1.40 -25.97
CA TRP A 205 14.12 -2.73 -26.51
C TRP A 205 12.66 -2.88 -26.96
N THR A 206 11.70 -2.45 -26.13
CA THR A 206 10.27 -2.57 -26.40
C THR A 206 9.87 -1.79 -27.65
N CYS A 207 10.32 -0.54 -27.76
CA CYS A 207 10.10 0.30 -28.95
C CYS A 207 10.67 -0.36 -30.21
N ARG A 208 11.91 -0.88 -30.13
CA ARG A 208 12.55 -1.57 -31.25
C ARG A 208 11.75 -2.78 -31.73
N GLN A 209 11.29 -3.65 -30.83
CA GLN A 209 10.53 -4.86 -31.22
C GLN A 209 9.14 -4.55 -31.78
N LEU A 210 8.55 -3.44 -31.36
CA LEU A 210 7.26 -2.96 -31.86
C LEU A 210 7.38 -2.10 -33.14
N GLY A 211 8.60 -1.85 -33.63
CA GLY A 211 8.83 -0.98 -34.79
C GLY A 211 8.52 0.50 -34.53
N LEU A 212 8.59 0.93 -33.26
CA LEU A 212 8.36 2.31 -32.84
C LEU A 212 9.66 3.14 -32.94
N PRO A 213 9.55 4.49 -33.03
CA PRO A 213 10.71 5.37 -32.98
C PRO A 213 11.53 5.20 -31.69
N ASP A 214 12.79 5.66 -31.72
CA ASP A 214 13.63 5.71 -30.53
C ASP A 214 12.95 6.59 -29.44
N PRO A 215 12.71 6.05 -28.25
CA PRO A 215 12.03 6.75 -27.16
C PRO A 215 12.80 7.96 -26.61
N SER A 216 14.05 8.18 -27.02
CA SER A 216 14.90 9.29 -26.54
C SER A 216 15.02 9.30 -25.02
N VAL A 217 15.39 8.14 -24.47
CA VAL A 217 15.61 7.94 -23.03
C VAL A 217 16.68 8.94 -22.54
N PRO A 218 16.43 9.67 -21.45
CA PRO A 218 17.42 10.60 -20.90
C PRO A 218 18.67 9.84 -20.45
N PRO A 219 19.88 10.35 -20.72
CA PRO A 219 21.09 9.73 -20.21
C PRO A 219 21.11 9.76 -18.68
N GLU A 220 21.71 8.73 -18.07
CA GLU A 220 21.86 8.65 -16.63
C GLU A 220 22.78 9.76 -16.11
N PRO A 221 22.50 10.31 -14.91
CA PRO A 221 23.42 11.25 -14.28
C PRO A 221 24.73 10.55 -13.88
N ALA A 222 25.78 11.32 -13.66
CA ALA A 222 27.01 10.78 -13.10
C ALA A 222 26.76 10.21 -11.69
N PRO A 223 27.51 9.19 -11.23
CA PRO A 223 27.33 8.63 -9.89
C PRO A 223 27.40 9.66 -8.76
N ALA A 224 28.18 10.72 -8.93
CA ALA A 224 28.29 11.80 -7.95
C ALA A 224 27.01 12.66 -7.84
N ASP A 225 26.23 12.75 -8.91
CA ASP A 225 25.05 13.62 -9.02
C ASP A 225 23.73 12.85 -8.89
N VAL A 226 23.76 11.51 -9.00
CA VAL A 226 22.55 10.67 -9.05
C VAL A 226 21.63 10.89 -7.85
N ALA A 227 22.20 11.12 -6.66
CA ALA A 227 21.42 11.33 -5.45
C ALA A 227 20.57 12.61 -5.50
N ALA A 228 21.13 13.69 -6.07
CA ALA A 228 20.44 14.97 -6.20
C ALA A 228 19.44 14.97 -7.36
N LEU A 229 19.70 14.18 -8.40
CA LEU A 229 18.93 14.18 -9.65
C LEU A 229 17.93 13.01 -9.76
N ALA A 230 17.84 12.15 -8.75
CA ALA A 230 17.10 10.89 -8.81
C ALA A 230 15.61 11.06 -9.15
N ASP A 231 14.87 11.90 -8.42
CA ASP A 231 13.41 12.03 -8.62
C ASP A 231 13.09 12.60 -10.01
N ASP A 232 13.80 13.66 -10.40
CA ASP A 232 13.64 14.33 -11.69
C ASP A 232 14.04 13.41 -12.86
N HIS A 233 15.10 12.61 -12.71
CA HIS A 233 15.46 11.60 -13.71
C HIS A 233 14.38 10.51 -13.82
N VAL A 234 13.84 10.01 -12.70
CA VAL A 234 12.73 9.04 -12.71
C VAL A 234 11.53 9.61 -13.44
N GLU A 235 11.07 10.82 -13.12
CA GLU A 235 9.90 11.40 -13.78
C GLU A 235 10.09 11.61 -15.29
N ARG A 236 11.28 12.04 -15.73
CA ARG A 236 11.59 12.11 -17.17
C ARG A 236 11.58 10.75 -17.84
N LEU A 237 12.11 9.72 -17.19
CA LEU A 237 12.09 8.36 -17.71
C LEU A 237 10.66 7.82 -17.82
N LEU A 238 9.83 8.03 -16.79
CA LEU A 238 8.43 7.63 -16.80
C LEU A 238 7.63 8.37 -17.89
N GLU A 239 7.92 9.63 -18.12
CA GLU A 239 7.33 10.39 -19.22
C GLU A 239 7.66 9.80 -20.59
N ARG A 240 8.89 9.31 -20.79
CA ARG A 240 9.26 8.59 -22.02
C ARG A 240 8.48 7.29 -22.20
N TRP A 241 8.30 6.51 -21.12
CA TRP A 241 7.47 5.30 -21.15
C TRP A 241 6.02 5.59 -21.56
N ARG A 242 5.40 6.61 -20.93
CA ARG A 242 4.03 7.04 -21.26
C ARG A 242 3.93 7.48 -22.72
N ALA A 243 4.78 8.41 -23.14
CA ALA A 243 4.73 8.98 -24.47
C ALA A 243 4.93 7.93 -25.58
N ALA A 244 5.83 6.98 -25.37
CA ALA A 244 6.15 5.95 -26.37
C ALA A 244 5.05 4.91 -26.54
N LEU A 245 4.33 4.57 -25.46
CA LEU A 245 3.41 3.41 -25.46
C LEU A 245 1.92 3.79 -25.34
N LYS A 246 1.57 5.07 -25.20
CA LYS A 246 0.18 5.53 -25.03
C LYS A 246 -0.78 5.00 -26.10
N ASP A 247 -0.39 5.04 -27.37
CA ASP A 247 -1.26 4.69 -28.51
C ASP A 247 -1.03 3.26 -29.02
N VAL A 248 -0.21 2.47 -28.31
CA VAL A 248 0.18 1.13 -28.76
C VAL A 248 -0.91 0.11 -28.43
N SER A 249 -1.24 -0.73 -29.40
CA SER A 249 -2.05 -1.94 -29.22
C SER A 249 -1.17 -3.18 -29.31
N LEU A 250 -1.32 -4.11 -28.36
CA LEU A 250 -0.62 -5.40 -28.41
C LEU A 250 -1.41 -6.46 -29.21
N ALA A 251 -2.53 -6.09 -29.83
CA ALA A 251 -3.27 -6.98 -30.71
C ALA A 251 -2.35 -7.51 -31.83
N GLY A 252 -2.33 -8.83 -32.02
CA GLY A 252 -1.50 -9.48 -33.04
C GLY A 252 -0.03 -9.69 -32.67
N VAL A 253 0.49 -9.06 -31.62
CA VAL A 253 1.90 -9.22 -31.18
C VAL A 253 2.06 -9.71 -29.74
N ARG A 254 0.96 -9.82 -28.97
CA ARG A 254 0.95 -10.17 -27.54
C ARG A 254 1.73 -11.44 -27.20
N THR A 255 1.64 -12.46 -28.04
CA THR A 255 2.27 -13.78 -27.85
C THR A 255 3.53 -13.97 -28.69
N THR A 256 3.91 -12.96 -29.49
CA THR A 256 5.14 -13.01 -30.28
C THR A 256 6.35 -12.98 -29.36
N VAL A 257 7.28 -13.90 -29.59
CA VAL A 257 8.49 -14.05 -28.79
C VAL A 257 9.65 -13.35 -29.51
N PHE A 258 10.35 -12.51 -28.76
CA PHE A 258 11.53 -11.77 -29.20
C PHE A 258 12.73 -12.14 -28.32
N THR A 259 13.94 -11.91 -28.82
CA THR A 259 15.16 -12.15 -28.02
C THR A 259 15.49 -10.88 -27.21
N SER A 260 15.64 -11.02 -25.89
CA SER A 260 16.06 -9.93 -24.99
C SER A 260 17.51 -9.50 -25.24
N ASN A 261 17.93 -8.36 -24.67
CA ASN A 261 19.34 -7.94 -24.74
C ASN A 261 20.32 -8.91 -24.04
N TRP A 262 19.80 -9.84 -23.24
CA TRP A 262 20.57 -10.87 -22.53
C TRP A 262 20.25 -12.29 -23.04
N GLY A 263 19.72 -12.42 -24.27
CA GLY A 263 19.57 -13.70 -24.96
C GLY A 263 18.39 -14.57 -24.48
N VAL A 264 17.48 -14.04 -23.66
CA VAL A 264 16.32 -14.79 -23.15
C VAL A 264 15.09 -14.49 -24.03
N PRO A 265 14.32 -15.51 -24.45
CA PRO A 265 13.08 -15.31 -25.18
C PRO A 265 12.01 -14.65 -24.30
N LEU A 266 11.47 -13.51 -24.74
CA LEU A 266 10.43 -12.75 -24.04
C LEU A 266 9.36 -12.24 -25.01
N THR A 267 8.11 -12.21 -24.55
CA THR A 267 7.06 -11.43 -25.20
C THR A 267 7.10 -9.98 -24.74
N ILE A 268 6.39 -9.07 -25.42
CA ILE A 268 6.26 -7.68 -24.98
C ILE A 268 5.66 -7.60 -23.56
N PRO A 269 4.54 -8.27 -23.22
CA PRO A 269 4.05 -8.31 -21.84
C PRO A 269 5.10 -8.80 -20.84
N ALA A 270 5.87 -9.85 -21.17
CA ALA A 270 6.90 -10.36 -20.27
C ALA A 270 8.05 -9.37 -20.04
N MET A 271 8.42 -8.57 -21.05
CA MET A 271 9.38 -7.47 -20.87
C MET A 271 8.81 -6.37 -19.96
N LEU A 272 7.53 -6.01 -20.13
CA LEU A 272 6.88 -5.02 -19.28
C LEU A 272 6.77 -5.53 -17.83
N GLU A 273 6.43 -6.80 -17.62
CA GLU A 273 6.46 -7.45 -16.30
C GLU A 273 7.86 -7.43 -15.69
N HIS A 274 8.91 -7.64 -16.50
CA HIS A 274 10.29 -7.53 -16.06
C HIS A 274 10.65 -6.11 -15.62
N ALA A 275 10.17 -5.09 -16.33
CA ALA A 275 10.35 -3.69 -15.95
C ALA A 275 9.65 -3.34 -14.62
N VAL A 276 8.54 -4.02 -14.28
CA VAL A 276 7.91 -3.91 -12.95
C VAL A 276 8.77 -4.61 -11.88
N ALA A 277 9.14 -5.87 -12.13
CA ALA A 277 9.80 -6.71 -11.14
C ALA A 277 11.23 -6.30 -10.80
N HIS A 278 11.95 -5.65 -11.72
CA HIS A 278 13.35 -5.27 -11.54
C HIS A 278 13.59 -4.29 -10.37
N PRO A 279 12.94 -3.11 -10.31
CA PRO A 279 13.06 -2.21 -9.16
C PRO A 279 12.50 -2.83 -7.86
N MET A 280 11.43 -3.64 -7.93
CA MET A 280 10.89 -4.37 -6.77
C MET A 280 11.93 -5.29 -6.15
N ARG A 281 12.61 -6.10 -6.97
CA ARG A 281 13.63 -7.05 -6.50
C ARG A 281 14.77 -6.33 -5.78
N HIS A 282 15.25 -5.22 -6.35
CA HIS A 282 16.31 -4.43 -5.74
C HIS A 282 15.84 -3.72 -4.48
N GLY A 283 14.62 -3.16 -4.46
CA GLY A 283 14.01 -2.60 -3.27
C GLY A 283 13.94 -3.62 -2.14
N PHE A 284 13.39 -4.80 -2.40
CA PHE A 284 13.30 -5.89 -1.43
C PHE A 284 14.66 -6.29 -0.87
N GLN A 285 15.69 -6.41 -1.73
CA GLN A 285 17.06 -6.70 -1.28
C GLN A 285 17.57 -5.66 -0.27
N LEU A 286 17.34 -4.37 -0.52
CA LEU A 286 17.76 -3.31 0.40
C LEU A 286 16.99 -3.36 1.73
N GLU A 287 15.69 -3.65 1.68
CA GLU A 287 14.87 -3.79 2.88
C GLU A 287 15.27 -5.00 3.73
N GLU A 288 15.61 -6.12 3.10
CA GLU A 288 16.14 -7.29 3.78
C GLU A 288 17.44 -6.97 4.53
N LEU A 289 18.36 -6.24 3.89
CA LEU A 289 19.61 -5.81 4.51
C LEU A 289 19.36 -4.87 5.69
N LEU A 290 18.38 -3.97 5.60
CA LEU A 290 17.97 -3.10 6.70
C LEU A 290 17.37 -3.90 7.87
N ALA A 291 16.55 -4.90 7.58
CA ALA A 291 15.83 -5.69 8.57
C ALA A 291 16.74 -6.62 9.39
N ARG A 292 17.80 -7.17 8.79
CA ARG A 292 18.77 -8.05 9.48
C ARG A 292 19.55 -7.37 10.62
N ARG A 293 19.34 -6.07 10.85
CA ARG A 293 19.91 -5.28 11.95
C ARG A 293 18.93 -5.06 13.12
N GLY A 294 17.67 -5.44 12.97
CA GLY A 294 16.60 -5.28 13.97
C GLY A 294 16.53 -6.44 14.97
#